data_AF-A0A239NYM0-F1
#
_entry.id   AF-A0A239NYM0-F1
#
_cell.length_a   1.000
_cell.length_b   1.000
_cell.length_c   1.000
_cell.angle_alpha   90.00
_cell.angle_beta   90.00
_cell.angle_gamma   90.00
#
_symmetry.space_group_name_H-M   'P 1'
#
loop_
_entity.id
_entity.type
_entity.pdbx_description
1 polymer ?
#
loop_
_entity_poly.entity_id
_entity_poly.type
_entity_poly.pdbx_seq_one_letter_code
_entity_poly.pdbx_strand_id
1 'polypeptide(L)'
;MRAGAMFTASPDRTADRAAVASGLLALTKLDNADLAVVLLLDLWGEDRNALDETAVLVIDAALRSADPKAQLVAAEVLCRNAERLGASQSLHWPYTIDGCWNPAFLPKTKLLLVEALLNMAVRGEEQTQNALRSVAVRLYGMWEDPDPRFKGCLGTLIEAIVPRLRELGYTDFMQGRRKIHLSDFEAAANTATANPDGFLDQLVQARVRSLRDWANGCEKVDLGHGALATSVSNPMRAVTLS
;
A
#
# COMPACT_ATOMS: atom_id res chain seq x y z
N MET A 1 -13.71 27.29 15.66
CA MET A 1 -12.70 26.36 16.21
C MET A 1 -13.29 25.49 17.31
N ARG A 2 -14.08 24.44 16.98
CA ARG A 2 -14.63 23.48 17.96
C ARG A 2 -14.07 22.06 17.80
N ALA A 3 -13.57 21.69 16.63
CA ALA A 3 -12.97 20.37 16.39
C ALA A 3 -11.70 20.16 17.23
N GLY A 4 -10.80 21.15 17.31
CA GLY A 4 -9.59 21.08 18.15
C GLY A 4 -9.87 20.89 19.65
N ALA A 5 -11.06 21.28 20.13
CA ALA A 5 -11.46 21.09 21.53
C ALA A 5 -11.86 19.63 21.87
N MET A 6 -12.16 18.80 20.86
CA MET A 6 -12.39 17.36 21.06
C MET A 6 -11.09 16.54 21.08
N PHE A 7 -10.01 17.08 20.48
CA PHE A 7 -8.69 16.46 20.46
C PHE A 7 -7.79 16.92 21.61
N THR A 8 -8.15 18.00 22.31
CA THR A 8 -7.44 18.49 23.49
C THR A 8 -8.04 17.87 24.74
N ALA A 9 -7.39 16.83 25.22
CA ALA A 9 -7.67 16.35 26.55
C ALA A 9 -7.18 17.37 27.59
N SER A 10 -7.85 17.43 28.75
CA SER A 10 -7.31 18.11 29.92
C SER A 10 -5.92 17.55 30.25
N PRO A 11 -5.01 18.30 30.90
CA PRO A 11 -3.61 17.89 31.11
C PRO A 11 -3.42 16.55 31.85
N ASP A 12 -4.49 15.95 32.38
CA ASP A 12 -4.53 14.65 33.08
C ASP A 12 -5.23 13.51 32.31
N ARG A 13 -5.67 13.72 31.05
CA ARG A 13 -6.27 12.65 30.23
C ARG A 13 -5.60 12.60 28.88
N THR A 14 -5.43 11.42 28.32
CA THR A 14 -5.20 11.24 26.88
C THR A 14 -6.55 11.35 26.16
N ALA A 15 -6.57 11.89 24.94
CA ALA A 15 -7.80 11.93 24.16
C ALA A 15 -8.27 10.50 23.89
N ASP A 16 -9.56 10.23 24.11
CA ASP A 16 -10.13 8.91 23.82
C ASP A 16 -9.95 8.60 22.32
N ARG A 17 -9.31 7.48 22.00
CA ARG A 17 -9.07 7.03 20.62
C ARG A 17 -10.36 6.97 19.80
N ALA A 18 -11.49 6.63 20.43
CA ALA A 18 -12.79 6.63 19.77
C ALA A 18 -13.25 8.05 19.41
N ALA A 19 -12.97 9.03 20.27
CA ALA A 19 -13.26 10.44 20.02
C ALA A 19 -12.36 11.01 18.92
N VAL A 20 -11.06 10.67 18.94
CA VAL A 20 -10.11 11.02 17.88
C VAL A 20 -10.57 10.46 16.53
N ALA A 21 -10.89 9.17 16.50
CA ALA A 21 -11.36 8.52 15.28
C ALA A 21 -12.65 9.15 14.75
N SER A 22 -13.63 9.37 15.63
CA SER A 22 -14.91 9.98 15.27
C SER A 22 -14.72 11.41 14.75
N GLY A 23 -13.85 12.21 15.37
CA GLY A 23 -13.53 13.56 14.94
C GLY A 23 -12.89 13.59 13.55
N LEU A 24 -11.89 12.74 13.31
CA LEU A 24 -11.21 12.64 12.01
C LEU A 24 -12.18 12.16 10.91
N LEU A 25 -13.00 11.14 11.20
CA LEU A 25 -14.00 10.65 10.26
C LEU A 25 -15.13 11.67 10.01
N ALA A 26 -15.52 12.46 11.00
CA ALA A 26 -16.47 13.54 10.81
C ALA A 26 -15.90 14.63 9.87
N LEU A 27 -14.63 15.00 10.02
CA LEU A 27 -13.97 15.97 9.14
C LEU A 27 -13.93 15.50 7.69
N THR A 28 -13.60 14.22 7.45
CA THR A 28 -13.61 13.68 6.08
C THR A 28 -15.01 13.63 5.49
N LYS A 29 -16.05 13.34 6.29
CA LYS A 29 -17.46 13.38 5.86
C LYS A 29 -17.98 14.78 5.56
N LEU A 30 -17.39 15.80 6.16
CA LEU A 30 -17.68 17.21 5.91
C LEU A 30 -16.81 17.82 4.79
N ASP A 31 -16.16 16.99 3.97
CA ASP A 31 -15.28 17.40 2.86
C ASP A 31 -14.07 18.25 3.30
N ASN A 32 -13.62 18.08 4.54
CA ASN A 32 -12.42 18.71 5.10
C ASN A 32 -11.30 17.66 5.24
N ALA A 33 -11.06 16.90 4.17
CA ALA A 33 -10.07 15.82 4.16
C ALA A 33 -8.63 16.33 4.31
N ASP A 34 -8.35 17.53 3.81
CA ASP A 34 -7.09 18.25 3.98
C ASP A 34 -6.77 18.49 5.46
N LEU A 35 -7.72 19.06 6.21
CA LEU A 35 -7.59 19.30 7.64
C LEU A 35 -7.48 17.99 8.42
N ALA A 36 -8.27 16.97 8.04
CA ALA A 36 -8.22 15.66 8.67
C ALA A 36 -6.82 15.02 8.52
N VAL A 37 -6.22 15.08 7.33
CA VAL A 37 -4.87 14.54 7.08
C VAL A 37 -3.79 15.35 7.81
N VAL A 38 -3.94 16.67 7.91
CA VAL A 38 -3.00 17.50 8.68
C VAL A 38 -3.06 17.16 10.16
N LEU A 39 -4.25 17.01 10.75
CA LEU A 39 -4.38 16.56 12.13
C LEU A 39 -3.84 15.13 12.33
N LEU A 40 -3.97 14.28 11.31
CA LEU A 40 -3.47 12.92 11.35
C LEU A 40 -1.93 12.86 11.48
N LEU A 41 -1.18 13.84 10.94
CA LEU A 41 0.27 13.92 11.13
C LEU A 41 0.65 13.92 12.62
N ASP A 42 -0.09 14.67 13.43
CA ASP A 42 0.18 14.80 14.87
C ASP A 42 -0.39 13.63 15.67
N LEU A 43 -1.52 13.07 15.23
CA LEU A 43 -2.28 12.07 15.99
C LEU A 43 -1.84 10.63 15.69
N TRP A 44 -1.24 10.38 14.52
CA TRP A 44 -0.77 9.07 14.08
C TRP A 44 0.76 8.97 14.20
N GLY A 45 1.27 9.31 15.38
CA GLY A 45 2.67 9.20 15.78
C GLY A 45 2.94 8.03 16.74
N GLU A 46 3.97 8.18 17.58
CA GLU A 46 4.43 7.15 18.54
C GLU A 46 3.38 6.85 19.63
N ASP A 47 2.60 7.85 20.03
CA ASP A 47 1.59 7.73 21.10
C ASP A 47 0.30 6.98 20.65
N ARG A 48 0.19 6.64 19.36
CA ARG A 48 -0.94 5.89 18.77
C ARG A 48 -2.31 6.44 19.19
N ASN A 49 -2.51 7.74 19.09
CA ASN A 49 -3.79 8.37 19.40
C ASN A 49 -4.85 8.06 18.32
N ALA A 50 -4.44 7.82 17.08
CA ALA A 50 -5.27 7.28 16.01
C ALA A 50 -5.01 5.79 15.76
N LEU A 51 -6.08 5.02 15.50
CA LEU A 51 -5.99 3.64 15.03
C LEU A 51 -5.55 3.59 13.56
N ASP A 52 -4.81 2.54 13.18
CA ASP A 52 -4.25 2.37 11.84
C ASP A 52 -5.34 2.35 10.76
N GLU A 53 -6.45 1.65 10.97
CA GLU A 53 -7.55 1.57 10.02
C GLU A 53 -8.26 2.92 9.87
N THR A 54 -8.36 3.70 10.96
CA THR A 54 -8.94 5.05 10.88
C THR A 54 -8.03 5.99 10.11
N ALA A 55 -6.73 5.92 10.36
CA ALA A 55 -5.76 6.71 9.65
C ALA A 55 -5.77 6.40 8.13
N VAL A 56 -5.83 5.13 7.76
CA VAL A 56 -5.94 4.69 6.36
C VAL A 56 -7.23 5.19 5.72
N LEU A 57 -8.37 5.18 6.43
CA LEU A 57 -9.62 5.75 5.92
C LEU A 57 -9.54 7.27 5.69
N VAL A 58 -8.85 7.99 6.56
CA VAL A 58 -8.62 9.44 6.41
C VAL A 58 -7.71 9.73 5.21
N ILE A 59 -6.65 8.95 5.06
CA ILE A 59 -5.74 9.02 3.91
C ILE A 59 -6.48 8.71 2.62
N ASP A 60 -7.31 7.67 2.59
CA ASP A 60 -8.14 7.34 1.42
C ASP A 60 -9.07 8.49 1.02
N ALA A 61 -9.71 9.14 2.00
CA ALA A 61 -10.56 10.30 1.73
C ALA A 61 -9.75 11.47 1.14
N ALA A 62 -8.55 11.75 1.67
CA ALA A 62 -7.69 12.80 1.14
C ALA A 62 -7.14 12.47 -0.27
N LEU A 63 -6.81 11.20 -0.54
CA LEU A 63 -6.40 10.74 -1.86
C LEU A 63 -7.52 10.83 -2.91
N ARG A 64 -8.79 10.69 -2.50
CA ARG A 64 -9.98 10.92 -3.37
C ARG A 64 -10.30 12.37 -3.62
N SER A 65 -9.79 13.28 -2.79
CA SER A 65 -10.05 14.71 -2.98
C SER A 65 -9.45 15.19 -4.30
N ALA A 66 -9.99 16.29 -4.84
CA ALA A 66 -9.43 16.94 -6.01
C ALA A 66 -8.21 17.83 -5.68
N ASP A 67 -7.82 17.95 -4.40
CA ASP A 67 -6.72 18.81 -3.97
C ASP A 67 -5.37 18.06 -4.02
N PRO A 68 -4.46 18.45 -4.92
CA PRO A 68 -3.14 17.82 -5.02
C PRO A 68 -2.31 17.97 -3.74
N LYS A 69 -2.55 19.00 -2.92
CA LYS A 69 -1.83 19.19 -1.65
C LYS A 69 -2.28 18.18 -0.62
N ALA A 70 -3.59 18.02 -0.42
CA ALA A 70 -4.14 16.98 0.46
C ALA A 70 -3.65 15.58 0.05
N GLN A 71 -3.67 15.28 -1.25
CA GLN A 71 -3.15 14.00 -1.78
C GLN A 71 -1.66 13.79 -1.45
N LEU A 72 -0.83 14.83 -1.62
CA LEU A 72 0.60 14.77 -1.33
C LEU A 72 0.86 14.54 0.17
N VAL A 73 0.17 15.27 1.05
CA VAL A 73 0.31 15.09 2.50
C VAL A 73 -0.18 13.71 2.90
N ALA A 74 -1.29 13.22 2.33
CA ALA A 74 -1.79 11.88 2.59
C ALA A 74 -0.77 10.79 2.22
N ALA A 75 -0.14 10.90 1.05
CA ALA A 75 0.89 9.97 0.61
C ALA A 75 2.15 10.01 1.50
N GLU A 76 2.56 11.20 1.94
CA GLU A 76 3.68 11.38 2.87
C GLU A 76 3.37 10.73 4.23
N VAL A 77 2.18 10.99 4.79
CA VAL A 77 1.73 10.41 6.07
C VAL A 77 1.70 8.88 5.99
N LEU A 78 1.16 8.32 4.89
CA LEU A 78 1.17 6.88 4.66
C LEU A 78 2.59 6.33 4.60
N CYS A 79 3.47 6.97 3.82
CA CYS A 79 4.85 6.53 3.62
C CYS A 79 5.67 6.51 4.91
N ARG A 80 5.51 7.53 5.78
CA ARG A 80 6.21 7.61 7.07
C ARG A 80 5.81 6.50 8.04
N ASN A 81 4.58 6.03 7.93
CA ASN A 81 3.96 5.10 8.86
C ASN A 81 3.76 3.70 8.25
N ALA A 82 4.33 3.46 7.08
CA ALA A 82 4.16 2.24 6.32
C ALA A 82 4.72 1.00 7.02
N GLU A 83 5.83 1.09 7.74
CA GLU A 83 6.49 -0.08 8.34
C GLU A 83 5.67 -0.78 9.42
N ARG A 84 4.73 -0.09 10.07
CA ARG A 84 3.82 -0.69 11.06
C ARG A 84 2.56 -1.30 10.44
N LEU A 85 2.36 -1.10 9.14
CA LEU A 85 1.19 -1.56 8.42
C LEU A 85 1.47 -2.90 7.73
N GLY A 86 0.59 -3.87 7.94
CA GLY A 86 0.66 -5.19 7.29
C GLY A 86 0.40 -5.12 5.79
N ALA A 87 1.35 -5.56 4.98
CA ALA A 87 1.26 -5.57 3.53
C ALA A 87 0.14 -6.48 2.99
N SER A 88 -0.22 -7.58 3.66
CA SER A 88 -1.35 -8.43 3.24
C SER A 88 -2.71 -7.95 3.75
N GLN A 89 -2.76 -7.01 4.71
CA GLN A 89 -4.02 -6.57 5.32
C GLN A 89 -4.70 -5.52 4.44
N SER A 90 -5.91 -5.82 3.95
CA SER A 90 -6.64 -4.92 3.06
C SER A 90 -7.04 -3.59 3.71
N LEU A 91 -7.26 -3.56 5.04
CA LEU A 91 -7.59 -2.32 5.75
C LEU A 91 -6.39 -1.41 6.00
N HIS A 92 -5.18 -1.91 5.76
CA HIS A 92 -3.94 -1.16 5.91
C HIS A 92 -3.49 -0.47 4.62
N TRP A 93 -4.29 -0.58 3.56
CA TRP A 93 -4.02 0.05 2.28
C TRP A 93 -5.20 0.90 1.81
N PRO A 94 -4.99 2.13 1.30
CA PRO A 94 -6.08 2.94 0.80
C PRO A 94 -6.79 2.26 -0.38
N TYR A 95 -8.12 2.16 -0.29
CA TYR A 95 -8.96 1.56 -1.34
C TYR A 95 -8.78 2.25 -2.70
N THR A 96 -8.57 3.56 -2.70
CA THR A 96 -8.25 4.35 -3.90
C THR A 96 -7.05 3.89 -4.70
N ILE A 97 -6.15 3.13 -4.09
CA ILE A 97 -4.96 2.62 -4.76
C ILE A 97 -5.15 1.14 -5.07
N ASP A 98 -5.88 0.41 -4.22
CA ASP A 98 -6.14 -1.02 -4.42
C ASP A 98 -7.15 -1.28 -5.57
N GLY A 99 -6.63 -1.47 -6.78
CA GLY A 99 -7.43 -1.73 -7.98
C GLY A 99 -8.14 -0.49 -8.55
N CYS A 100 -7.87 0.70 -8.01
CA CYS A 100 -8.46 1.97 -8.43
C CYS A 100 -7.42 3.08 -8.68
N TRP A 101 -6.19 2.70 -9.02
CA TRP A 101 -5.06 3.65 -9.19
C TRP A 101 -5.45 4.90 -10.00
N ASN A 102 -5.19 6.07 -9.42
CA ASN A 102 -5.48 7.35 -10.07
C ASN A 102 -4.24 7.84 -10.87
N PRO A 103 -4.27 7.79 -12.22
CA PRO A 103 -3.14 8.22 -13.03
C PRO A 103 -2.88 9.73 -12.96
N ALA A 104 -3.84 10.51 -12.48
CA ALA A 104 -3.73 11.97 -12.34
C ALA A 104 -2.92 12.42 -11.12
N PHE A 105 -2.49 11.50 -10.24
CA PHE A 105 -1.60 11.86 -9.14
C PHE A 105 -0.32 12.52 -9.66
N LEU A 106 0.15 13.54 -8.93
CA LEU A 106 1.41 14.19 -9.25
C LEU A 106 2.59 13.21 -9.05
N PRO A 107 3.71 13.38 -9.78
CA PRO A 107 4.83 12.44 -9.73
C PRO A 107 5.34 12.14 -8.32
N LYS A 108 5.45 13.17 -7.46
CA LYS A 108 5.90 13.00 -6.08
C LYS A 108 4.93 12.16 -5.24
N THR A 109 3.62 12.39 -5.41
CA THR A 109 2.59 11.57 -4.75
C THR A 109 2.69 10.12 -5.19
N LYS A 110 2.85 9.86 -6.50
CA LYS A 110 3.03 8.49 -7.02
C LYS A 110 4.23 7.79 -6.38
N LEU A 111 5.39 8.46 -6.33
CA LEU A 111 6.61 7.92 -5.74
C LEU A 111 6.45 7.61 -4.24
N LEU A 112 5.80 8.50 -3.48
CA LEU A 112 5.54 8.27 -2.05
C LEU A 112 4.60 7.08 -1.81
N LEU A 113 3.60 6.87 -2.68
CA LEU A 113 2.70 5.72 -2.58
C LEU A 113 3.43 4.40 -2.90
N VAL A 114 4.33 4.40 -3.90
CA VAL A 114 5.19 3.24 -4.18
C VAL A 114 6.13 2.97 -3.01
N GLU A 115 6.80 4.00 -2.49
CA GLU A 115 7.71 3.87 -1.34
C GLU A 115 6.97 3.37 -0.09
N ALA A 116 5.73 3.82 0.14
CA ALA A 116 4.89 3.30 1.22
C ALA A 116 4.64 1.79 1.08
N LEU A 117 4.30 1.30 -0.12
CA LEU A 117 4.10 -0.13 -0.36
C LEU A 117 5.39 -0.93 -0.12
N LEU A 118 6.52 -0.39 -0.59
CA LEU A 118 7.83 -1.02 -0.41
C LEU A 118 8.25 -1.05 1.07
N ASN A 119 7.96 0.01 1.84
CA ASN A 119 8.24 0.05 3.26
C ASN A 119 7.37 -0.93 4.05
N MET A 120 6.09 -1.07 3.71
CA MET A 120 5.22 -2.11 4.29
C MET A 120 5.78 -3.51 4.06
N ALA A 121 6.29 -3.77 2.85
CA ALA A 121 6.87 -5.06 2.51
C ALA A 121 8.21 -5.29 3.21
N VAL A 122 9.19 -4.44 2.92
CA VAL A 122 10.60 -4.69 3.26
C VAL A 122 10.91 -4.41 4.73
N ARG A 123 10.24 -3.43 5.34
CA ARG A 123 10.49 -3.02 6.73
C ARG A 123 9.43 -3.52 7.70
N GLY A 124 8.28 -3.95 7.19
CA GLY A 124 7.25 -4.60 7.99
C GLY A 124 7.71 -5.95 8.51
N GLU A 125 6.97 -6.46 9.49
CA GLU A 125 7.25 -7.76 10.12
C GLU A 125 6.81 -8.96 9.26
N GLU A 126 6.03 -8.71 8.20
CA GLU A 126 5.37 -9.76 7.43
C GLU A 126 6.23 -10.26 6.25
N GLN A 127 6.74 -11.49 6.38
CA GLN A 127 7.43 -12.23 5.31
C GLN A 127 6.66 -13.50 4.95
N THR A 128 5.44 -13.32 4.44
CA THR A 128 4.50 -14.39 4.09
C THR A 128 4.25 -14.43 2.58
N GLN A 129 3.82 -15.57 2.08
CA GLN A 129 3.39 -15.67 0.69
C GLN A 129 2.18 -14.77 0.39
N ASN A 130 1.30 -14.53 1.37
CA ASN A 130 0.15 -13.62 1.24
C ASN A 130 0.62 -12.18 1.04
N ALA A 131 1.62 -11.74 1.80
CA ALA A 131 2.23 -10.42 1.64
C ALA A 131 2.85 -10.27 0.24
N LEU A 132 3.61 -11.27 -0.21
CA LEU A 132 4.21 -11.28 -1.55
C LEU A 132 3.14 -11.14 -2.65
N ARG A 133 2.04 -11.91 -2.56
CA ARG A 133 0.92 -11.84 -3.50
C ARG A 133 0.26 -10.46 -3.49
N SER A 134 -0.01 -9.92 -2.31
CA SER A 134 -0.64 -8.61 -2.13
C SER A 134 0.20 -7.48 -2.72
N VAL A 135 1.51 -7.48 -2.42
CA VAL A 135 2.47 -6.51 -2.95
C VAL A 135 2.57 -6.63 -4.48
N ALA A 136 2.63 -7.84 -5.02
CA ALA A 136 2.66 -8.07 -6.46
C ALA A 136 1.45 -7.44 -7.15
N VAL A 137 0.24 -7.77 -6.70
CA VAL A 137 -1.01 -7.25 -7.28
C VAL A 137 -1.06 -5.72 -7.23
N ARG A 138 -0.62 -5.10 -6.14
CA ARG A 138 -0.61 -3.64 -6.01
C ARG A 138 0.42 -2.96 -6.90
N LEU A 139 1.64 -3.51 -7.00
CA LEU A 139 2.66 -3.03 -7.94
C LEU A 139 2.15 -3.12 -9.39
N TYR A 140 1.50 -4.22 -9.76
CA TYR A 140 0.90 -4.37 -11.08
C TYR A 140 -0.23 -3.36 -11.33
N GLY A 141 -1.12 -3.14 -10.37
CA GLY A 141 -2.16 -2.12 -10.48
C GLY A 141 -1.60 -0.71 -10.69
N MET A 142 -0.52 -0.35 -9.98
CA MET A 142 0.18 0.92 -10.19
C MET A 142 0.90 0.97 -11.55
N TRP A 143 1.39 -0.18 -12.04
CA TRP A 143 2.08 -0.28 -13.32
C TRP A 143 1.16 0.02 -14.50
N GLU A 144 -0.17 -0.01 -14.34
CA GLU A 144 -1.08 0.36 -15.44
C GLU A 144 -1.06 1.86 -15.78
N ASP A 145 -0.38 2.70 -14.98
CA ASP A 145 -0.24 4.14 -15.19
C ASP A 145 0.17 4.52 -16.63
N PRO A 146 -0.41 5.55 -17.24
CA PRO A 146 -0.08 5.92 -18.61
C PRO A 146 1.35 6.46 -18.81
N ASP A 147 2.03 6.94 -17.75
CA ASP A 147 3.39 7.48 -17.87
C ASP A 147 4.41 6.36 -18.13
N PRO A 148 5.08 6.33 -19.31
CA PRO A 148 6.05 5.29 -19.64
C PRO A 148 7.24 5.22 -18.69
N ARG A 149 7.65 6.36 -18.09
CA ARG A 149 8.79 6.40 -17.16
C ARG A 149 8.41 5.76 -15.83
N PHE A 150 7.21 6.06 -15.33
CA PHE A 150 6.68 5.45 -14.12
C PHE A 150 6.45 3.94 -14.32
N LYS A 151 5.93 3.55 -15.49
CA LYS A 151 5.83 2.13 -15.92
C LYS A 151 7.17 1.42 -15.88
N GLY A 152 8.21 2.00 -16.48
CA GLY A 152 9.54 1.41 -16.48
C GLY A 152 10.14 1.20 -15.10
N CYS A 153 9.94 2.17 -14.20
CA CYS A 153 10.34 2.05 -12.80
C CYS A 153 9.60 0.90 -12.09
N LEU A 154 8.27 0.83 -12.23
CA LEU A 154 7.49 -0.26 -11.65
C LEU A 154 7.78 -1.62 -12.28
N GLY A 155 8.06 -1.66 -13.59
CA GLY A 155 8.51 -2.87 -14.27
C GLY A 155 9.78 -3.44 -13.63
N THR A 156 10.74 -2.57 -13.28
CA THR A 156 11.97 -2.98 -12.58
C THR A 156 11.69 -3.54 -11.17
N LEU A 157 10.71 -2.98 -10.45
CA LEU A 157 10.29 -3.50 -9.15
C LEU A 157 9.54 -4.84 -9.26
N ILE A 158 8.67 -4.98 -10.26
CA ILE A 158 7.95 -6.24 -10.55
C ILE A 158 8.94 -7.34 -10.96
N GLU A 159 9.93 -7.01 -11.79
CA GLU A 159 11.01 -7.92 -12.18
C GLU A 159 11.73 -8.51 -10.96
N ALA A 160 11.88 -7.74 -9.88
CA ALA A 160 12.52 -8.20 -8.65
C ALA A 160 11.80 -9.36 -7.96
N ILE A 161 10.47 -9.46 -8.10
CA ILE A 161 9.63 -10.43 -7.37
C ILE A 161 9.10 -11.57 -8.24
N VAL A 162 9.08 -11.40 -9.57
CA VAL A 162 8.59 -12.42 -10.52
C VAL A 162 9.28 -13.78 -10.36
N PRO A 163 10.62 -13.89 -10.22
CA PRO A 163 11.28 -15.18 -10.05
C PRO A 163 10.72 -15.95 -8.86
N ARG A 164 10.49 -15.25 -7.74
CA ARG A 164 9.96 -15.85 -6.53
C ARG A 164 8.51 -16.32 -6.69
N LEU A 165 7.67 -15.51 -7.33
CA LEU A 165 6.29 -15.91 -7.63
C LEU A 165 6.24 -17.19 -8.46
N ARG A 166 7.16 -17.33 -9.43
CA ARG A 166 7.30 -18.52 -10.26
C ARG A 166 7.77 -19.73 -9.46
N GLU A 167 8.79 -19.58 -8.63
CA GLU A 167 9.32 -20.66 -7.78
C GLU A 167 8.26 -21.22 -6.81
N LEU A 168 7.43 -20.34 -6.25
CA LEU A 168 6.31 -20.74 -5.38
C LEU A 168 5.14 -21.38 -6.14
N GLY A 169 5.21 -21.46 -7.48
CA GLY A 169 4.23 -22.11 -8.32
C GLY A 169 2.95 -21.30 -8.57
N TYR A 170 2.98 -19.98 -8.34
CA TYR A 170 1.82 -19.13 -8.61
C TYR A 170 1.60 -18.93 -10.11
N THR A 171 0.36 -19.15 -10.56
CA THR A 171 -0.04 -18.99 -11.96
C THR A 171 -1.07 -17.89 -12.15
N ASP A 172 -1.84 -17.59 -11.10
CA ASP A 172 -2.86 -16.54 -11.09
C ASP A 172 -3.02 -15.83 -9.74
N PHE A 173 -3.61 -14.65 -9.85
CA PHE A 173 -3.83 -13.69 -8.77
C PHE A 173 -5.18 -13.02 -8.99
N MET A 174 -5.80 -12.55 -7.91
CA MET A 174 -7.04 -11.78 -7.98
C MET A 174 -6.80 -10.36 -7.49
N GLN A 175 -7.31 -9.40 -8.26
CA GLN A 175 -7.40 -7.99 -7.89
C GLN A 175 -8.87 -7.58 -7.97
N GLY A 176 -9.56 -7.57 -6.83
CA GLY A 176 -11.01 -7.43 -6.80
C GLY A 176 -11.68 -8.53 -7.64
N ARG A 177 -12.31 -8.16 -8.76
CA ARG A 177 -12.97 -9.09 -9.69
C ARG A 177 -12.10 -9.52 -10.87
N ARG A 178 -10.93 -8.91 -11.05
CA ARG A 178 -10.02 -9.18 -12.17
C ARG A 178 -9.07 -10.31 -11.81
N LYS A 179 -8.90 -11.24 -12.75
CA LYS A 179 -7.86 -12.27 -12.70
C LYS A 179 -6.62 -11.75 -13.43
N ILE A 180 -5.47 -11.88 -12.80
CA ILE A 180 -4.15 -11.51 -13.35
C ILE A 180 -3.32 -12.79 -13.38
N HIS A 181 -2.67 -13.06 -14.52
CA HIS A 181 -1.82 -14.22 -14.71
C HIS A 181 -0.36 -13.89 -14.43
N LEU A 182 0.46 -14.89 -14.08
CA LEU A 182 1.91 -14.70 -13.94
C LEU A 182 2.54 -14.08 -15.20
N SER A 183 2.04 -14.45 -16.39
CA SER A 183 2.48 -13.87 -17.67
C SER A 183 2.25 -12.37 -17.77
N ASP A 184 1.24 -11.83 -17.09
CA ASP A 184 0.98 -10.39 -17.07
C ASP A 184 2.06 -9.65 -16.27
N PHE A 185 2.50 -10.24 -15.15
CA PHE A 185 3.63 -9.72 -14.38
C PHE A 185 4.94 -9.83 -15.16
N GLU A 186 5.16 -10.90 -15.90
CA GLU A 186 6.32 -11.06 -16.78
C GLU A 186 6.31 -10.00 -17.91
N ALA A 187 5.14 -9.73 -18.51
CA ALA A 187 5.00 -8.66 -19.49
C ALA A 187 5.27 -7.27 -18.88
N ALA A 188 4.79 -7.03 -17.66
CA ALA A 188 5.09 -5.79 -16.94
C ALA A 188 6.59 -5.66 -16.61
N ALA A 189 7.22 -6.73 -16.14
CA ALA A 189 8.66 -6.78 -15.88
C ALA A 189 9.48 -6.47 -17.14
N ASN A 190 9.05 -6.93 -18.32
CA ASN A 190 9.72 -6.63 -19.59
C ASN A 190 9.68 -5.14 -20.00
N THR A 191 8.93 -4.30 -19.30
CA THR A 191 8.97 -2.84 -19.49
C THR A 191 10.04 -2.14 -18.65
N ALA A 192 10.77 -2.90 -17.80
CA ALA A 192 11.85 -2.38 -16.97
C ALA A 192 12.83 -1.57 -17.81
N THR A 193 13.05 -0.32 -17.40
CA THR A 193 13.97 0.60 -18.06
C THR A 193 14.71 1.41 -17.01
N ALA A 194 15.99 1.67 -17.27
CA ALA A 194 16.81 2.50 -16.40
C ALA A 194 16.23 3.92 -16.32
N ASN A 195 16.31 4.52 -15.14
CA ASN A 195 15.90 5.92 -14.98
C ASN A 195 16.98 6.82 -15.60
N PRO A 196 16.62 7.79 -16.46
CA PRO A 196 17.61 8.72 -17.03
C PRO A 196 18.30 9.59 -15.97
N ASP A 197 17.68 9.78 -14.81
CA ASP A 197 18.31 10.41 -13.66
C ASP A 197 19.11 9.37 -12.86
N GLY A 198 20.44 9.51 -12.85
CA GLY A 198 21.33 8.55 -12.21
C GLY A 198 21.17 8.43 -10.69
N PHE A 199 20.72 9.48 -10.01
CA PHE A 199 20.46 9.41 -8.57
C PHE A 199 19.18 8.61 -8.30
N LEU A 200 18.12 8.89 -9.05
CA LEU A 200 16.87 8.12 -8.97
C LEU A 200 17.08 6.67 -9.39
N ASP A 201 17.90 6.41 -10.41
CA ASP A 201 18.23 5.05 -10.83
C ASP A 201 18.91 4.27 -9.68
N GLN A 202 19.91 4.85 -9.02
CA GLN A 202 20.56 4.23 -7.86
C GLN A 202 19.58 3.95 -6.72
N LEU A 203 18.65 4.86 -6.45
CA LEU A 203 17.63 4.68 -5.43
C LEU A 203 16.70 3.50 -5.79
N VAL A 204 16.22 3.45 -7.04
CA VAL A 204 15.40 2.34 -7.55
C VAL A 204 16.15 1.01 -7.43
N GLN A 205 17.42 0.95 -7.85
CA GLN A 205 18.23 -0.26 -7.74
C GLN A 205 18.42 -0.71 -6.28
N ALA A 206 18.58 0.21 -5.33
CA ALA A 206 18.63 -0.13 -3.91
C ALA A 206 17.30 -0.73 -3.40
N ARG A 207 16.17 -0.18 -3.86
CA ARG A 207 14.83 -0.71 -3.55
C ARG A 207 14.59 -2.08 -4.18
N VAL A 208 15.00 -2.27 -5.43
CA VAL A 208 14.93 -3.55 -6.15
C VAL A 208 15.69 -4.65 -5.41
N ARG A 209 16.92 -4.37 -4.94
CA ARG A 209 17.69 -5.33 -4.13
C ARG A 209 16.95 -5.71 -2.85
N SER A 210 16.50 -4.71 -2.09
CA SER A 210 15.80 -4.94 -0.82
C SER A 210 14.49 -5.70 -1.00
N LEU A 211 13.74 -5.39 -2.06
CA LEU A 211 12.49 -6.07 -2.39
C LEU A 211 12.73 -7.52 -2.83
N ARG A 212 13.78 -7.78 -3.59
CA ARG A 212 14.18 -9.15 -3.99
C ARG A 212 14.55 -9.99 -2.77
N ASP A 213 15.38 -9.44 -1.89
CA ASP A 213 15.82 -10.13 -0.68
C ASP A 213 14.62 -10.45 0.24
N TRP A 214 13.72 -9.48 0.41
CA TRP A 214 12.46 -9.69 1.12
C TRP A 214 11.59 -10.77 0.46
N ALA A 215 11.39 -10.72 -0.86
CA ALA A 215 10.56 -11.69 -1.57
C ALA A 215 11.10 -13.12 -1.40
N ASN A 216 12.42 -13.30 -1.45
CA ASN A 216 13.06 -14.59 -1.23
C ASN A 216 12.79 -15.14 0.19
N GLY A 217 12.64 -14.28 1.19
CA GLY A 217 12.24 -14.65 2.55
C GLY A 217 10.77 -15.05 2.71
N CYS A 218 9.90 -14.73 1.74
CA CYS A 218 8.49 -15.09 1.78
C CYS A 218 8.28 -16.58 1.45
N GLU A 219 8.33 -17.43 2.46
CA GLU A 219 8.17 -18.89 2.34
C GLU A 219 6.86 -19.41 2.93
N LYS A 220 6.40 -18.81 4.02
CA LYS A 220 5.29 -19.34 4.82
C LYS A 220 3.96 -18.84 4.28
N VAL A 221 2.98 -19.74 4.19
CA VAL A 221 1.58 -19.36 4.01
C VAL A 221 1.02 -18.98 5.37
N ASP A 222 0.50 -17.76 5.50
CA ASP A 222 -0.22 -17.35 6.68
C ASP A 222 -1.71 -17.70 6.53
N LEU A 223 -2.27 -18.34 7.55
CA LEU A 223 -3.68 -18.72 7.64
C LEU A 223 -4.42 -17.94 8.74
N GLY A 224 -3.78 -16.90 9.28
CA GLY A 224 -4.34 -16.02 10.29
C GLY A 224 -5.54 -15.20 9.82
N HIS A 225 -6.17 -14.50 10.75
CA HIS A 225 -7.30 -13.62 10.47
C HIS A 225 -6.89 -12.54 9.47
N GLY A 226 -7.61 -12.41 8.35
CA GLY A 226 -7.27 -11.50 7.26
C GLY A 226 -6.57 -12.17 6.07
N ALA A 227 -6.06 -13.40 6.20
CA ALA A 227 -5.46 -14.16 5.08
C ALA A 227 -6.42 -14.32 3.88
N LEU A 228 -7.71 -14.48 4.17
CA LEU A 228 -8.77 -14.62 3.16
C LEU A 228 -8.98 -13.36 2.30
N ALA A 229 -8.61 -12.17 2.79
CA ALA A 229 -8.76 -10.94 2.02
C ALA A 229 -7.86 -10.93 0.77
N THR A 230 -6.82 -11.77 0.75
CA THR A 230 -5.95 -12.01 -0.41
C THR A 230 -6.28 -13.30 -1.18
N SER A 231 -7.20 -14.14 -0.66
CA SER A 231 -7.50 -15.48 -1.20
C SER A 231 -8.94 -15.59 -1.73
N VAL A 232 -9.11 -15.21 -2.97
CA VAL A 232 -10.01 -15.89 -3.90
C VAL A 232 -9.04 -16.27 -5.03
N SER A 233 -8.70 -17.50 -5.37
CA SER A 233 -9.42 -18.76 -5.45
C SER A 233 -8.36 -19.88 -5.38
N ASN A 234 -8.70 -21.05 -4.82
CA ASN A 234 -8.01 -22.29 -5.17
C ASN A 234 -9.09 -23.31 -5.56
N PRO A 235 -9.25 -23.71 -6.83
CA PRO A 235 -10.06 -24.87 -7.13
C PRO A 235 -9.29 -26.09 -6.62
N MET A 236 -9.88 -26.78 -5.65
CA MET A 236 -9.41 -28.07 -5.16
C MET A 236 -8.88 -28.94 -6.32
N ARG A 237 -7.63 -29.37 -6.22
CA ARG A 237 -7.16 -30.57 -6.91
C ARG A 237 -8.07 -31.72 -6.46
N ALA A 238 -8.92 -32.18 -7.37
CA ALA A 238 -9.60 -33.46 -7.24
C ALA A 238 -8.52 -34.54 -7.10
N VAL A 239 -8.41 -35.11 -5.91
CA VAL A 239 -7.70 -36.37 -5.70
C VAL A 239 -8.57 -37.44 -6.31
N THR A 240 -8.17 -37.94 -7.48
CA THR A 240 -8.66 -39.21 -8.02
C THR A 240 -8.24 -40.32 -7.06
N LEU A 241 -9.22 -40.90 -6.36
CA LEU A 241 -9.05 -42.17 -5.66
C LEU A 241 -9.17 -43.28 -6.70
N SER A 242 -8.08 -44.01 -6.88
CA SER A 242 -8.03 -45.34 -7.50
C SER A 242 -8.46 -46.39 -6.48
#